data_AF-A0A6J4Q750-F1
#
_entry.id   AF-A0A6J4Q750-F1
#
_cell.length_a   1.000
_cell.length_b   1.000
_cell.length_c   1.000
_cell.angle_alpha   90.00
_cell.angle_beta   90.00
_cell.angle_gamma   90.00
#
_symmetry.space_group_name_H-M   'P 1'
#
loop_
_entity.id
_entity.type
_entity.pdbx_description
1 polymer ?
#
loop_
_entity_poly.entity_id
_entity_poly.type
_entity_poly.pdbx_seq_one_letter_code
_entity_poly.pdbx_strand_id
1 'polypeptide(L)'
;MGSLLVVKALLGAGLVDRPRIVVFPQLLGNAGREPIFEGLPDIDLVLIGTDALDGRLVALGYRPRERQPGRLGPKKDVTDLPSRPARVPPRVPDVSARFASSRP
;
A
#
# COMPACT_ATOMS: atom_id res chain seq x y z
N MET A 1 11.63 -6.04 15.58
CA MET A 1 10.99 -5.20 14.55
C MET A 1 9.64 -4.76 15.08
N GLY A 2 9.34 -3.46 14.99
CA GLY A 2 8.28 -2.79 15.77
C GLY A 2 6.87 -3.36 15.62
N SER A 3 5.99 -2.93 16.52
CA SER A 3 4.59 -3.37 16.55
C SER A 3 3.80 -2.79 15.39
N LEU A 4 3.11 -3.65 14.64
CA LEU A 4 2.21 -3.24 13.57
C LEU A 4 1.08 -2.34 14.10
N LEU A 5 0.58 -2.60 15.31
CA LEU A 5 -0.43 -1.75 15.94
C LEU A 5 0.08 -0.32 16.16
N VAL A 6 1.33 -0.17 16.61
CA VAL A 6 1.94 1.15 16.83
C VAL A 6 2.12 1.88 15.51
N VAL A 7 2.62 1.18 14.48
CA VAL A 7 2.75 1.74 13.13
C VAL A 7 1.39 2.18 12.59
N LYS A 8 0.35 1.36 12.75
CA LYS A 8 -1.03 1.70 12.34
C LYS A 8 -1.55 2.92 13.07
N ALA A 9 -1.35 3.00 14.40
CA ALA A 9 -1.78 4.14 15.21
C ALA A 9 -1.10 5.45 14.80
N LEU A 10 0.22 5.42 14.58
CA LEU A 10 0.98 6.61 14.16
C LEU A 10 0.62 7.06 12.74
N LEU A 11 0.46 6.12 11.80
CA LEU A 11 -0.01 6.42 10.45
C LEU A 11 -1.42 7.01 10.47
N GLY A 12 -2.33 6.43 11.24
CA GLY A 12 -3.71 6.91 11.38
C GLY A 12 -3.82 8.29 12.03
N ALA A 13 -2.91 8.61 12.96
CA ALA A 13 -2.79 9.92 13.58
C ALA A 13 -2.08 10.97 12.70
N GLY A 14 -1.53 10.57 11.54
CA GLY A 14 -0.79 11.48 10.66
C GLY A 14 0.57 11.91 11.22
N LEU A 15 1.12 11.18 12.19
CA LEU A 15 2.40 11.51 12.86
C LEU A 15 3.63 10.93 12.15
N VAL A 16 3.45 10.36 10.95
CA VAL A 16 4.53 9.74 10.18
C VAL A 16 4.81 10.56 8.94
N ASP A 17 5.93 11.30 8.94
CA ASP A 17 6.27 12.21 7.85
C ASP A 17 6.80 11.51 6.59
N ARG A 18 7.49 10.37 6.76
CA ARG A 18 8.11 9.62 5.65
C ARG A 18 8.02 8.11 5.83
N PRO A 19 6.85 7.49 5.54
CA PRO A 19 6.76 6.04 5.57
C PRO A 19 7.59 5.43 4.44
N ARG A 20 8.39 4.40 4.77
CA ARG A 20 9.12 3.57 3.82
C ARG A 20 8.49 2.18 3.78
N ILE A 21 8.03 1.78 2.60
CA ILE A 21 7.42 0.45 2.37
C ILE A 21 8.41 -0.39 1.59
N VAL A 22 8.74 -1.58 2.10
CA VAL A 22 9.58 -2.54 1.39
C VAL A 22 8.73 -3.70 0.90
N VAL A 23 8.72 -3.90 -0.42
CA VAL A 23 7.99 -4.96 -1.08
C VAL A 23 8.91 -6.15 -1.32
N PHE A 24 8.50 -7.30 -0.79
CA PHE A 24 9.14 -8.59 -1.03
C PHE A 24 8.43 -9.28 -2.21
N PRO A 25 9.17 -9.93 -3.13
CA PRO A 25 8.58 -10.65 -4.26
C PRO A 25 8.00 -12.02 -3.83
N GLN A 26 7.23 -12.03 -2.74
CA GLN A 26 6.59 -13.21 -2.20
C GLN A 26 5.13 -12.90 -1.86
N LEU A 27 4.22 -13.69 -2.43
CA LEU A 27 2.80 -13.62 -2.12
C LEU A 27 2.50 -14.64 -1.02
N LEU A 28 2.18 -14.14 0.18
CA LEU A 28 1.76 -14.97 1.29
C LEU A 28 0.23 -15.01 1.31
N GLY A 29 -0.34 -16.15 0.89
CA GLY A 29 -1.77 -16.44 1.01
C GLY A 29 -2.12 -16.89 2.43
N ASN A 30 -2.57 -18.14 2.58
CA ASN A 30 -2.92 -18.72 3.88
C ASN A 30 -1.75 -18.75 4.89
N ALA A 31 -0.50 -18.65 4.42
CA ALA A 31 0.68 -18.56 5.28
C ALA A 31 0.92 -17.14 5.84
N GLY A 32 0.20 -16.12 5.35
CA GLY A 32 0.27 -14.77 5.88
C GLY A 32 -0.35 -14.69 7.28
N ARG A 33 0.26 -13.90 8.17
CA ARG A 33 -0.23 -13.74 9.56
C ARG A 33 -1.29 -12.65 9.69
N GLU A 34 -0.95 -11.42 9.32
CA GLU A 34 -1.82 -10.26 9.52
C GLU A 34 -1.77 -9.35 8.29
N PRO A 35 -2.92 -8.93 7.73
CA PRO A 35 -2.95 -7.93 6.68
C PRO A 35 -2.46 -6.57 7.20
N ILE A 36 -1.35 -6.09 6.64
CA ILE A 36 -0.67 -4.88 7.12
C ILE A 36 -1.52 -3.60 6.99
N PHE A 37 -2.39 -3.53 5.98
CA PHE A 37 -3.20 -2.34 5.67
C PHE A 37 -4.64 -2.40 6.18
N GLU A 38 -5.04 -3.51 6.79
CA GLU A 38 -6.39 -3.64 7.32
C GLU A 38 -6.62 -2.69 8.52
N GLY A 39 -7.76 -2.00 8.50
CA GLY A 39 -8.17 -1.05 9.53
C GLY A 39 -7.54 0.34 9.45
N LEU A 40 -6.66 0.61 8.47
CA LEU A 40 -6.13 1.95 8.25
C LEU A 40 -7.18 2.86 7.58
N PRO A 41 -7.26 4.15 7.95
CA PRO A 41 -8.05 5.12 7.19
C PRO A 41 -7.41 5.36 5.82
N ASP A 42 -8.17 5.96 4.91
CA ASP A 42 -7.62 6.43 3.64
C ASP A 42 -6.56 7.52 3.89
N ILE A 43 -5.33 7.23 3.45
CA ILE A 43 -4.16 8.12 3.54
C ILE A 43 -3.63 8.34 2.12
N ASP A 44 -3.67 9.58 1.67
CA ASP A 44 -3.07 9.97 0.39
C ASP A 44 -1.54 10.04 0.55
N LEU A 45 -0.82 9.22 -0.22
CA LEU A 45 0.64 9.17 -0.21
C LEU A 45 1.21 9.63 -1.56
N VAL A 46 2.28 10.43 -1.50
CA VAL A 46 3.06 10.85 -2.66
C VAL A 46 4.38 10.11 -2.65
N LEU A 47 4.69 9.39 -3.73
CA LEU A 47 5.97 8.69 -3.89
C LEU A 47 7.09 9.73 -4.05
N ILE A 48 8.13 9.60 -3.23
CA ILE A 48 9.30 10.50 -3.25
C ILE A 48 10.60 9.79 -3.65
N GLY A 49 10.60 8.45 -3.68
CA GLY A 49 11.78 7.69 -4.06
C GLY A 49 11.48 6.20 -4.18
N THR A 50 12.24 5.54 -5.06
CA THR A 50 12.18 4.11 -5.30
C THR A 50 13.60 3.58 -5.39
N ASP A 51 13.96 2.68 -4.49
CA ASP A 51 15.24 1.99 -4.50
C ASP A 51 15.03 0.49 -4.72
N ALA A 52 15.91 -0.15 -5.49
CA ALA A 52 16.01 -1.61 -5.52
C ALA A 52 17.10 -2.03 -4.52
N LEU A 53 16.72 -2.75 -3.45
CA LEU A 53 17.67 -3.34 -2.50
C LEU A 53 18.02 -4.75 -2.98
N ASP A 54 19.32 -5.02 -3.11
CA ASP A 54 19.90 -6.31 -3.51
C ASP A 54 19.34 -6.89 -4.83
N GLY A 55 18.82 -6.01 -5.69
CA GLY A 55 18.24 -6.36 -6.99
C GLY A 55 16.93 -7.15 -6.93
N ARG A 56 16.31 -7.33 -5.76
CA ARG A 56 15.08 -8.15 -5.59
C ARG A 56 14.01 -7.48 -4.76
N LEU A 57 14.39 -6.62 -3.81
CA LEU A 57 13.46 -5.91 -2.94
C LEU A 57 13.23 -4.52 -3.51
N VAL A 58 11.99 -4.06 -3.45
CA VAL A 58 11.65 -2.68 -3.85
C VAL A 58 11.33 -1.88 -2.61
N ALA A 59 12.10 -0.83 -2.35
CA ALA A 59 11.86 0.09 -1.28
C ALA A 59 11.25 1.39 -1.82
N LEU A 60 10.06 1.72 -1.34
CA LEU A 60 9.27 2.88 -1.76
C LEU A 60 9.22 3.87 -0.61
N GLY A 61 9.79 5.06 -0.81
CA GLY A 61 9.69 6.17 0.11
C GLY A 61 8.49 7.05 -0.24
N TYR A 62 7.67 7.37 0.75
CA TYR A 62 6.50 8.22 0.56
C TYR A 62 6.54 9.46 1.47
N ARG A 63 5.75 10.47 1.12
CA ARG A 63 5.26 11.49 2.06
C ARG A 63 3.73 11.46 2.09
N PRO A 64 3.10 11.64 3.25
CA PRO A 64 1.68 11.95 3.31
C PRO A 64 1.40 13.25 2.54
N ARG A 65 0.35 13.26 1.75
CA ARG A 65 -0.19 14.50 1.19
C ARG A 65 -0.93 15.22 2.31
N GLU A 66 -0.70 16.52 2.48
CA GLU A 66 -1.53 17.33 3.37
C GLU A 66 -3.00 17.19 2.96
N ARG A 67 -3.79 16.62 3.86
CA ARG A 67 -5.22 16.45 3.69
C ARG A 67 -5.85 17.85 3.74
N GLN A 68 -6.33 18.37 2.61
CA GLN A 68 -7.18 19.56 2.62
C GLN A 68 -8.45 19.24 3.44
N PRO A 69 -8.74 19.96 4.53
CA PRO A 69 -9.96 19.77 5.30
C PRO A 69 -11.14 20.23 4.42
N GLY A 70 -11.84 19.28 3.80
CA GLY A 70 -12.96 19.56 2.90
C GLY A 70 -13.19 18.51 1.80
N ARG A 71 -12.23 17.60 1.57
CA ARG A 71 -12.34 16.55 0.53
C ARG A 71 -12.96 15.23 1.04
N LEU A 72 -13.67 15.25 2.16
CA LEU A 72 -14.41 14.07 2.63
C LEU A 72 -15.82 14.11 2.01
N GLY A 73 -15.99 13.42 0.89
CA GLY A 73 -17.32 12.95 0.50
C GLY A 73 -17.89 12.05 1.62
N PRO A 74 -19.23 11.91 1.72
CA PRO A 74 -19.88 11.29 2.87
C PRO A 74 -19.25 9.93 3.20
N LYS A 75 -18.96 9.71 4.49
CA LYS A 75 -18.67 8.38 5.03
C LYS A 75 -19.82 7.47 4.58
N LYS A 76 -19.55 6.56 3.65
CA LYS A 76 -20.47 5.46 3.41
C LYS A 76 -20.34 4.54 4.62
N ASP A 77 -21.37 4.48 5.44
CA ASP A 77 -21.46 3.47 6.48
C ASP A 77 -21.34 2.10 5.81
N VAL A 78 -20.52 1.23 6.40
CA VAL A 78 -20.28 -0.15 5.90
C VAL A 78 -21.59 -0.92 5.72
N THR A 79 -22.63 -0.53 6.45
CA THR A 79 -23.99 -1.08 6.39
C THR A 79 -24.75 -0.74 5.10
N ASP A 80 -24.36 0.32 4.38
CA ASP A 80 -25.03 0.79 3.15
C ASP A 80 -24.34 0.32 1.86
N LEU A 81 -23.30 -0.52 1.94
CA LEU A 81 -22.65 -1.04 0.75
C LEU A 81 -23.44 -2.26 0.23
N PRO A 82 -23.98 -2.23 -1.01
CA PRO A 82 -24.51 -3.45 -1.61
C PRO A 82 -23.37 -4.48 -1.66
N SER A 83 -23.69 -5.74 -1.33
CA SER A 83 -22.78 -6.89 -1.38
C SER A 83 -21.86 -6.77 -2.60
N ARG A 84 -20.58 -6.52 -2.32
CA ARG A 84 -19.58 -6.19 -3.34
C ARG A 84 -19.56 -7.32 -4.38
N PRO A 85 -19.86 -7.08 -5.67
CA PRO A 85 -19.69 -8.12 -6.67
C PRO A 85 -18.21 -8.56 -6.68
N ALA A 86 -17.97 -9.85 -6.90
CA ALA A 86 -16.62 -10.41 -6.95
C ALA A 86 -15.72 -9.49 -7.79
N ARG A 87 -14.73 -8.89 -7.13
CA ARG A 87 -13.80 -7.97 -7.78
C ARG A 87 -13.04 -8.78 -8.83
N VAL A 88 -13.42 -8.65 -10.09
CA VAL A 88 -12.61 -9.13 -11.21
C VAL A 88 -11.27 -8.41 -11.08
N PRO A 89 -10.16 -9.12 -10.85
CA PRO A 89 -8.86 -8.47 -10.71
C PRO A 89 -8.60 -7.69 -12.01
N PRO A 90 -8.07 -6.45 -11.92
CA PRO A 90 -7.66 -5.74 -13.11
C PRO A 90 -6.69 -6.66 -13.88
N ARG A 91 -6.93 -6.84 -15.19
CA ARG A 91 -5.98 -7.54 -16.05
C ARG A 91 -4.65 -6.84 -15.91
N VAL A 92 -3.72 -7.48 -15.20
CA VAL A 92 -2.37 -6.97 -15.06
C VAL A 92 -1.77 -7.06 -16.45
N PRO A 93 -1.31 -5.95 -17.06
CA PRO A 93 -0.60 -6.03 -18.32
C PRO A 93 0.59 -6.96 -18.11
N ASP A 94 0.80 -7.90 -19.03
CA ASP A 94 1.88 -8.87 -18.95
C ASP A 94 3.23 -8.12 -18.96
N VAL A 95 3.84 -7.99 -17.78
CA VAL A 95 5.12 -7.28 -17.58
C VAL A 95 6.30 -8.17 -18.01
N SER A 96 6.04 -9.44 -18.36
CA SER A 96 7.08 -10.38 -18.80
C SER A 96 7.87 -9.87 -20.02
N ALA A 97 7.25 -9.03 -20.86
CA ALA A 97 7.91 -8.44 -22.02
C ALA A 97 8.91 -7.32 -21.69
N ARG A 98 8.87 -6.72 -20.48
CA ARG A 98 9.75 -5.59 -20.11
C ARG A 98 11.05 -6.00 -19.43
N PHE A 99 11.17 -7.25 -19.01
CA PHE A 99 12.41 -7.78 -18.41
C PHE A 99 13.33 -8.47 -19.42
N ALA A 100 12.90 -8.62 -20.69
CA ALA A 100 13.67 -9.35 -21.70
C ALA A 100 14.76 -8.53 -22.41
N SER A 101 14.93 -7.22 -22.13
CA SER A 101 15.90 -6.38 -22.83
C SER A 101 17.05 -5.86 -21.96
N SER A 102 17.39 -6.53 -20.87
CA SER A 102 18.63 -6.24 -20.16
C SER A 102 19.26 -7.53 -19.64
N ARG A 103 20.05 -8.15 -20.52
CA ARG A 103 21.37 -8.74 -20.23
C ARG A 103 21.96 -9.36 -21.51
N PRO A 104 23.28 -9.56 -21.57
CA PRO A 104 24.36 -8.92 -20.80
C PRO A 104 25.10 -7.85 -21.61
#